data_AF-A0A7K6N0Q3-F1
#
_entry.id   AF-A0A7K6N0Q3-F1
#
_cell.length_a   1.000
_cell.length_b   1.000
_cell.length_c   1.000
_cell.angle_alpha   90.00
_cell.angle_beta   90.00
_cell.angle_gamma   90.00
#
_symmetry.space_group_name_H-M   'P 1'
#
loop_
_entity.id
_entity.type
_entity.pdbx_description
1 polymer ?
#
loop_
_entity_poly.entity_id
_entity_poly.type
_entity_poly.pdbx_seq_one_letter_code
_entity_poly.pdbx_strand_id
1 'polypeptide(L)'
;ANFNMTYIGDLQTKILELPYVGNELSMIILLPDAIQDGSTGLERLEREVTCEKLMGWISPKMMKSTKVRVSLPRFKLEENYDLKPLLSSMGMPDAFDVGKADFSGISSG
;
A
#
# COMPACT_ATOMS: atom_id res chain seq x y z
N ALA A 1 9.94 17.62 -13.26
CA ALA A 1 8.93 18.53 -12.70
C ALA A 1 9.11 18.57 -11.18
N ASN A 2 8.40 19.44 -10.47
CA ASN A 2 8.41 19.40 -9.01
C ASN A 2 7.33 18.42 -8.53
N PHE A 3 7.68 17.51 -7.63
CA PHE A 3 6.78 16.55 -7.00
C PHE A 3 7.05 16.50 -5.51
N ASN A 4 6.03 16.15 -4.72
CA ASN A 4 6.21 15.89 -3.30
C ASN A 4 6.95 14.57 -3.13
N MET A 5 8.04 14.62 -2.38
CA MET A 5 8.91 13.47 -2.16
C MET A 5 9.51 13.50 -0.77
N THR A 6 9.77 12.32 -0.21
CA THR A 6 10.59 12.14 1.00
C THR A 6 11.49 10.92 0.86
N TYR A 7 12.40 10.75 1.81
CA TYR A 7 13.33 9.63 1.84
C TYR A 7 13.42 9.05 3.25
N ILE A 8 13.18 7.75 3.37
CA ILE A 8 13.25 7.01 4.62
C ILE A 8 14.64 6.40 4.72
N GLY A 9 15.54 7.10 5.41
CA GLY A 9 16.96 6.71 5.52
C GLY A 9 17.16 5.31 6.07
N ASP A 10 16.41 4.94 7.10
CA ASP A 10 16.50 3.62 7.74
C ASP A 10 16.23 2.49 6.75
N LEU A 11 15.27 2.68 5.83
CA LEU A 11 14.87 1.68 4.83
C LEU A 11 15.55 1.87 3.48
N GLN A 12 16.30 2.96 3.30
CA GLN A 12 16.87 3.36 2.02
C GLN A 12 15.81 3.44 0.90
N THR A 13 14.66 4.02 1.23
CA THR A 13 13.48 4.05 0.37
C THR A 13 13.07 5.47 0.05
N LYS A 14 12.93 5.76 -1.25
CA LYS A 14 12.33 6.99 -1.77
C LYS A 14 10.82 6.85 -1.78
N ILE A 15 10.12 7.90 -1.34
CA ILE A 15 8.65 7.97 -1.39
C ILE A 15 8.27 9.16 -2.24
N LEU A 16 7.51 8.90 -3.31
CA LEU A 16 7.10 9.89 -4.30
C LEU A 16 5.58 9.96 -4.39
N GLU A 17 5.04 11.16 -4.37
CA GLU A 17 3.63 11.42 -4.65
C GLU A 17 3.47 11.92 -6.10
N LEU A 18 2.61 11.24 -6.86
CA LEU A 18 2.20 11.61 -8.21
C LEU A 18 0.70 11.94 -8.23
N PRO A 19 0.31 13.23 -8.23
CA PRO A 19 -1.09 13.62 -8.29
C PRO A 19 -1.69 13.34 -9.67
N TYR A 20 -2.95 12.91 -9.69
CA TYR A 20 -3.78 12.83 -10.88
C TYR A 20 -4.46 14.18 -11.19
N VAL A 21 -5.17 14.23 -12.31
CA VAL A 21 -5.90 15.43 -12.76
C VAL A 21 -6.84 15.90 -11.63
N GLY A 22 -6.77 17.20 -11.31
CA GLY A 22 -7.61 17.81 -10.28
C GLY A 22 -7.12 17.63 -8.83
N ASN A 23 -6.04 16.89 -8.59
CA ASN A 23 -5.49 16.58 -7.25
C ASN A 23 -6.48 15.88 -6.29
N GLU A 24 -7.50 15.20 -6.82
CA GLU A 24 -8.45 14.43 -6.01
C GLU A 24 -7.88 13.06 -5.60
N LEU A 25 -6.94 12.55 -6.38
CA LEU A 25 -6.26 11.28 -6.17
C LEU A 25 -4.76 11.45 -6.42
N SER A 26 -3.95 10.76 -5.64
CA SER A 26 -2.50 10.68 -5.81
C SER A 26 -2.05 9.22 -5.78
N MET A 27 -1.13 8.85 -6.67
CA MET A 27 -0.37 7.62 -6.54
C MET A 27 0.84 7.85 -5.63
N ILE A 28 1.01 7.02 -4.61
CA ILE A 28 2.21 7.01 -3.77
C ILE A 28 3.10 5.83 -4.18
N ILE A 29 4.35 6.11 -4.50
CA ILE A 29 5.34 5.12 -4.91
C ILE A 29 6.42 5.03 -3.83
N LEU A 30 6.61 3.84 -3.27
CA LEU A 30 7.72 3.51 -2.37
C LEU A 30 8.74 2.72 -3.18
N LEU A 31 9.94 3.26 -3.36
CA LEU A 31 11.00 2.69 -4.19
C LEU A 31 12.30 2.58 -3.38
N PRO A 32 12.73 1.37 -3.01
CA PRO A 32 14.06 1.14 -2.44
C PRO A 32 15.17 1.56 -3.41
N ASP A 33 16.31 1.96 -2.87
CA ASP A 33 17.45 2.43 -3.66
C ASP A 33 18.09 1.32 -4.51
N ALA A 34 18.00 0.07 -4.06
CA ALA A 34 18.51 -1.10 -4.76
C ALA A 34 17.76 -2.37 -4.33
N ILE A 35 17.83 -3.40 -5.17
CA ILE A 35 17.43 -4.76 -4.80
C ILE A 35 18.57 -5.35 -3.97
N GLN A 36 18.35 -5.52 -2.67
CA GLN A 36 19.36 -6.01 -1.71
C GLN A 36 19.08 -7.43 -1.20
N ASP A 37 17.97 -8.02 -1.64
CA ASP A 37 17.57 -9.40 -1.33
C ASP A 37 17.60 -10.26 -2.60
N GLY A 38 17.33 -11.57 -2.44
CA GLY A 38 17.30 -12.52 -3.54
C GLY A 38 15.99 -12.55 -4.33
N SER A 39 15.08 -11.60 -4.09
CA SER A 39 13.72 -11.61 -4.64
C SER A 39 13.37 -10.27 -5.31
N THR A 40 12.49 -9.48 -4.71
CA THR A 40 11.90 -8.26 -5.27
C THR A 40 12.63 -6.98 -4.85
N GLY A 41 13.49 -7.04 -3.83
CA GLY A 41 14.07 -5.87 -3.15
C GLY A 41 13.14 -5.26 -2.11
N LEU A 42 11.95 -5.82 -1.88
CA LEU A 42 10.92 -5.27 -0.99
C LEU A 42 10.84 -5.96 0.37
N GLU A 43 11.56 -7.07 0.60
CA GLU A 43 11.34 -7.91 1.79
C GLU A 43 11.51 -7.13 3.10
N ARG A 44 12.52 -6.26 3.16
CA ARG A 44 12.77 -5.42 4.34
C ARG A 44 11.67 -4.37 4.54
N LEU A 45 11.17 -3.78 3.44
CA LEU A 45 10.09 -2.81 3.50
C LEU A 45 8.81 -3.49 3.99
N GLU A 46 8.43 -4.62 3.41
CA GLU A 46 7.22 -5.37 3.77
C GLU A 46 7.21 -5.83 5.23
N ARG A 47 8.36 -6.26 5.76
CA ARG A 47 8.49 -6.64 7.18
C ARG A 47 8.33 -5.48 8.15
N GLU A 48 8.78 -4.28 7.76
CA GLU A 48 8.78 -3.10 8.61
C GLU A 48 7.52 -2.25 8.48
N VAL A 49 6.71 -2.48 7.42
CA VAL A 49 5.44 -1.79 7.19
C VAL A 49 4.45 -2.12 8.31
N THR A 50 4.03 -1.07 8.99
CA THR A 50 2.90 -1.05 9.92
C THR A 50 1.96 0.07 9.51
N CYS A 51 0.72 0.06 9.98
CA CYS A 51 -0.25 1.10 9.65
C CYS A 51 0.26 2.49 10.08
N GLU A 52 0.83 2.57 11.29
CA GLU A 52 1.39 3.81 11.86
C GLU A 52 2.58 4.32 11.06
N LYS A 53 3.54 3.44 10.74
CA LYS A 53 4.71 3.82 9.94
C LYS A 53 4.31 4.27 8.55
N LEU A 54 3.43 3.52 7.86
CA LEU A 54 2.97 3.85 6.53
C LEU A 54 2.28 5.22 6.51
N MET A 55 1.34 5.46 7.43
CA MET A 55 0.64 6.74 7.54
C MET A 55 1.60 7.90 7.85
N GLY A 56 2.63 7.66 8.65
CA GLY A 56 3.70 8.62 8.89
C GLY A 56 4.49 8.93 7.62
N TRP A 57 4.94 7.90 6.91
CA TRP A 57 5.76 8.01 5.70
C TRP A 57 5.04 8.71 4.54
N ILE A 58 3.75 8.45 4.35
CA ILE A 58 2.95 9.03 3.26
C ILE A 58 2.30 10.36 3.66
N SER A 59 2.52 10.85 4.88
CA SER A 59 1.96 12.11 5.34
C SER A 59 2.47 13.29 4.49
N PRO A 60 1.60 14.18 4.00
CA PRO A 60 2.03 15.37 3.26
C PRO A 60 3.02 16.25 4.04
N LYS A 61 2.96 16.22 5.39
CA LYS A 61 3.87 16.96 6.27
C LYS A 61 5.32 16.47 6.21
N MET A 62 5.51 15.20 5.83
CA MET A 62 6.84 14.57 5.71
C MET A 62 7.46 14.77 4.32
N MET A 63 6.68 15.24 3.35
CA MET A 63 7.10 15.39 1.96
C MET A 63 7.48 16.83 1.64
N LYS A 64 8.42 16.98 0.70
CA LYS A 64 8.87 18.28 0.20
C LYS A 64 8.75 18.33 -1.31
N SER A 65 8.29 19.48 -1.82
CA SER A 65 8.28 19.76 -3.25
C SER A 65 9.72 19.79 -3.76
N THR A 66 10.06 18.80 -4.58
CA THR A 66 11.43 18.52 -5.03
C THR A 66 11.45 18.39 -6.55
N LYS A 67 12.48 18.93 -7.21
CA LYS A 67 12.67 18.75 -8.65
C LYS A 67 13.14 17.33 -8.91
N VAL A 68 12.27 16.49 -9.45
CA VAL A 68 12.53 15.07 -9.71
C VAL A 68 12.42 14.75 -11.20
N ARG A 69 13.33 13.89 -11.68
CA ARG A 69 13.20 13.20 -12.97
C ARG A 69 12.57 11.85 -12.72
N VAL A 70 11.32 11.69 -13.14
CA VAL A 70 10.55 10.45 -12.93
C VAL A 70 10.60 9.62 -14.20
N SER A 71 10.93 8.35 -14.05
CA SER A 71 10.84 7.33 -15.09
C SER A 71 10.03 6.18 -14.52
N LEU A 72 8.79 6.04 -14.97
CA LEU A 72 7.84 5.05 -14.48
C LEU A 72 7.42 4.14 -15.65
N PRO A 73 7.52 2.80 -15.51
CA PRO A 73 7.04 1.91 -16.56
C PRO A 73 5.53 2.05 -16.73
N ARG A 74 5.06 2.00 -17.98
CA ARG A 74 3.63 1.90 -18.27
C ARG A 74 3.22 0.44 -18.09
N PHE A 75 2.28 0.18 -17.19
CA PHE A 75 1.76 -1.16 -16.93
C PHE A 75 0.23 -1.15 -16.81
N LYS A 76 -0.36 -2.34 -16.91
CA LYS A 76 -1.77 -2.63 -16.62
C LYS A 76 -1.78 -3.88 -15.75
N LEU A 77 -2.54 -3.87 -14.66
CA LEU A 77 -2.69 -4.98 -13.73
C LEU A 77 -4.18 -5.31 -13.57
N GLU A 78 -4.54 -6.57 -13.72
CA GLU A 78 -5.89 -7.09 -13.49
C GLU A 78 -5.76 -8.41 -12.74
N GLU A 79 -6.31 -8.49 -11.53
CA GLU A 79 -6.14 -9.63 -10.64
C GLU A 79 -7.49 -10.02 -10.02
N ASN A 80 -7.70 -11.32 -9.79
CA ASN A 80 -8.86 -11.85 -9.09
C ASN A 80 -8.39 -12.56 -7.82
N TYR A 81 -8.89 -12.12 -6.66
CA TYR A 81 -8.52 -12.70 -5.37
C TYR A 81 -9.72 -13.38 -4.72
N ASP A 82 -9.55 -14.63 -4.27
CA ASP A 82 -10.49 -15.24 -3.31
C ASP A 82 -10.11 -14.77 -1.90
N LEU A 83 -10.90 -13.81 -1.38
CA LEU A 83 -10.64 -13.19 -0.09
C LEU A 83 -11.16 -14.02 1.09
N LYS A 84 -12.02 -15.02 0.87
CA LYS A 84 -12.58 -15.84 1.95
C LYS A 84 -11.49 -16.47 2.84
N PRO A 85 -10.48 -17.20 2.31
CA PRO A 85 -9.45 -17.80 3.15
C PRO A 85 -8.59 -16.75 3.87
N LEU A 86 -8.25 -15.64 3.19
CA LEU A 86 -7.44 -14.56 3.78
C LEU A 86 -8.16 -13.89 4.95
N LEU A 87 -9.39 -13.44 4.75
CA LEU A 87 -10.17 -12.78 5.79
C LEU A 87 -10.49 -13.72 6.96
N SER A 88 -10.73 -15.01 6.67
CA SER A 88 -10.88 -16.03 7.71
C SER A 88 -9.62 -16.13 8.58
N SER A 89 -8.43 -16.15 7.97
CA SER A 89 -7.14 -16.19 8.69
C SER A 89 -6.85 -14.89 9.47
N MET A 90 -7.41 -13.77 9.03
CA MET A 90 -7.31 -12.47 9.70
C MET A 90 -8.31 -12.30 10.86
N GLY A 91 -9.10 -13.34 11.19
CA GLY A 91 -10.01 -13.33 12.34
C GLY A 91 -11.49 -13.14 12.01
N MET A 92 -11.88 -13.33 10.74
CA MET A 92 -13.29 -13.26 10.31
C MET A 92 -13.85 -14.62 9.81
N PRO A 93 -13.68 -15.75 10.53
CA PRO A 93 -14.14 -17.05 10.03
C PRO A 93 -15.67 -17.20 10.06
N ASP A 94 -16.33 -16.66 11.08
CA ASP A 94 -17.76 -16.90 11.33
C ASP A 94 -18.64 -16.33 10.22
N ALA A 95 -18.25 -15.20 9.61
CA ALA A 95 -18.96 -14.60 8.49
C ALA A 95 -19.06 -15.51 7.25
N PHE A 96 -18.18 -16.51 7.14
CA PHE A 96 -18.14 -17.45 6.00
C PHE A 96 -18.54 -18.88 6.38
N ASP A 97 -18.96 -19.10 7.63
CA ASP A 97 -19.42 -20.37 8.17
C ASP A 97 -20.95 -20.34 8.33
N VAL A 98 -21.65 -21.17 7.57
CA VAL A 98 -23.12 -21.21 7.55
C VAL A 98 -23.72 -21.52 8.93
N GLY A 99 -23.01 -22.27 9.78
CA GLY A 99 -23.47 -22.63 11.12
C GLY A 99 -23.19 -21.58 12.20
N LYS A 100 -22.31 -20.61 11.94
CA LYS A 100 -21.90 -19.58 12.91
C LYS A 100 -22.24 -18.15 12.48
N ALA A 101 -22.45 -17.94 11.19
CA ALA A 101 -22.79 -16.64 10.65
C ALA A 101 -24.13 -16.16 11.19
N ASP A 102 -24.09 -15.09 11.98
CA ASP A 102 -25.30 -14.37 12.40
C ASP A 102 -25.50 -13.14 11.53
N PHE A 103 -26.41 -13.26 10.56
CA PHE A 103 -26.85 -12.17 9.69
C PHE A 103 -28.32 -11.76 9.96
N SER A 104 -28.84 -12.06 11.16
CA SER A 104 -30.23 -11.78 11.54
C SER A 104 -30.62 -10.29 11.41
N GLY A 105 -29.66 -9.37 11.50
CA GLY A 105 -29.86 -7.94 11.26
C GLY A 105 -30.11 -7.54 9.79
N ILE A 106 -29.88 -8.45 8.83
CA ILE A 106 -30.13 -8.24 7.39
C ILE A 106 -31.40 -8.97 6.97
N SER A 107 -31.54 -10.23 7.37
CA SER A 107 -32.68 -11.08 7.03
C SER A 107 -32.86 -12.15 8.10
N SER A 108 -34.10 -12.55 8.35
CA SER A 108 -34.44 -13.52 9.40
C SER A 108 -33.98 -14.97 9.14
N GLY A 109 -33.39 -15.24 7.97
CA GLY A 109 -33.01 -16.59 7.52
C GLY A 109 -34.17 -17.32 6.86
#